data_AF-A0A6B0V0S7-F1
#
_entry.id   AF-A0A6B0V0S7-F1
#
_cell.length_a   1.000
_cell.length_b   1.000
_cell.length_c   1.000
_cell.angle_alpha   90.00
_cell.angle_beta   90.00
_cell.angle_gamma   90.00
#
_symmetry.space_group_name_H-M   'P 1'
#
loop_
_entity.id
_entity.type
_entity.pdbx_description
1 polymer ?
#
loop_
_entity_poly.entity_id
_entity_poly.type
_entity_poly.pdbx_seq_one_letter_code
_entity_poly.pdbx_strand_id
1 'polypeptide(L)'
;MVAMVFFFEFSASFLGLGIAMVLRPGIFKGDLPDPSEQSNIVASTLESQAIDTLLDVIRNIVPENFVQAFIYVTVSKPSVELSENSSKRLPGNTTASPVDIFVGSSSLTFGGNQLGLAALAVLLGCALSRHQDDVITLREFLSVMSDGLMLLLSELLLCAANALSSLGIGSMPGGTSFGTTFLLRL
;
A
#
# COMPACT_ATOMS: atom_id res chain seq x y z
N MET A 1 2.39 27.77 -13.98
CA MET A 1 1.63 27.63 -12.72
C MET A 1 1.45 26.16 -12.34
N VAL A 2 0.82 25.34 -13.19
CA VAL A 2 0.58 23.90 -12.92
C VAL A 2 1.86 23.13 -12.56
N ALA A 3 2.93 23.25 -13.36
CA ALA A 3 4.20 22.59 -13.05
C ALA A 3 4.79 23.00 -11.69
N MET A 4 4.65 24.27 -11.30
CA MET A 4 5.16 24.77 -10.02
C MET A 4 4.41 24.16 -8.83
N VAL A 5 3.08 23.98 -8.95
CA VAL A 5 2.26 23.33 -7.92
C VAL A 5 2.69 21.87 -7.75
N PHE A 6 2.88 21.14 -8.86
CA PHE A 6 3.34 19.75 -8.81
C PHE A 6 4.70 19.60 -8.13
N PHE A 7 5.67 20.45 -8.45
CA PHE A 7 6.99 20.40 -7.79
C PHE A 7 6.89 20.68 -6.29
N PHE A 8 6.06 21.64 -5.90
CA PHE A 8 5.84 21.96 -4.49
C PHE A 8 5.19 20.80 -3.73
N GLU A 9 4.09 20.24 -4.24
CA GLU A 9 3.39 19.10 -3.62
C GLU A 9 4.32 17.88 -3.48
N PHE A 10 5.05 17.54 -4.54
CA PHE A 10 6.00 16.44 -4.50
C PHE A 10 7.06 16.67 -3.42
N SER A 11 7.70 17.85 -3.41
CA SER A 11 8.72 18.17 -2.40
C SER A 11 8.18 18.12 -0.97
N ALA A 12 6.95 18.60 -0.76
CA ALA A 12 6.28 18.58 0.53
C ALA A 12 5.98 17.14 1.01
N SER A 13 5.53 16.25 0.11
CA SER A 13 5.32 14.84 0.44
C SER A 13 6.60 14.12 0.86
N PHE A 14 7.71 14.32 0.14
CA PHE A 14 9.00 13.72 0.49
C PHE A 14 9.55 14.27 1.80
N LEU A 15 9.42 15.58 2.03
CA LEU A 15 9.83 16.20 3.28
C LEU A 15 9.01 15.65 4.46
N GLY A 16 7.70 15.54 4.31
CA GLY A 16 6.81 14.97 5.32
C GLY A 16 7.16 13.52 5.66
N LEU A 17 7.42 12.69 4.64
CA LEU A 17 7.86 11.30 4.83
C LEU A 17 9.22 11.24 5.54
N GLY A 18 10.18 12.09 5.14
CA GLY A 18 11.50 12.16 5.76
C GLY A 18 11.44 12.55 7.24
N ILE A 19 10.65 13.56 7.58
CA ILE A 19 10.40 13.97 8.97
C ILE A 19 9.77 12.82 9.77
N ALA A 20 8.76 12.13 9.21
CA ALA A 20 8.12 11.00 9.87
C ALA A 20 9.11 9.84 10.13
N MET A 21 10.02 9.56 9.19
CA MET A 21 11.05 8.52 9.36
C MET A 21 12.12 8.88 10.40
N VAL A 22 12.44 10.16 10.55
CA VAL A 22 13.40 10.65 11.56
C VAL A 22 12.78 10.67 12.95
N LEU A 23 11.56 11.23 13.06
CA LEU A 23 10.86 11.35 14.34
C LEU A 23 10.27 10.02 14.83
N ARG A 24 10.02 9.07 13.92
CA ARG A 24 9.41 7.75 14.19
C ARG A 24 8.25 7.82 15.20
N PRO A 25 7.24 8.66 14.95
CA PRO A 25 6.13 8.81 15.88
C PRO A 25 5.43 7.44 16.05
N GLY A 26 5.17 7.06 17.30
CA GLY A 26 4.50 5.79 17.63
C GLY A 26 5.41 4.67 18.13
N ILE A 27 6.74 4.78 18.02
CA ILE A 27 7.67 3.81 18.61
C ILE A 27 8.11 4.30 19.99
N PHE A 28 7.64 3.67 21.06
CA PHE A 28 8.11 3.96 22.42
C PHE A 28 9.43 3.23 22.68
N LYS A 29 10.30 3.83 23.52
CA LYS A 29 11.63 3.31 23.89
C LYS A 29 11.69 1.86 24.42
N GLY A 30 10.54 1.24 24.70
CA GLY A 30 10.43 -0.17 25.14
C GLY A 30 10.13 -1.20 24.04
N ASP A 31 9.87 -0.77 22.80
CA ASP A 31 9.54 -1.64 21.65
C ASP A 31 10.72 -1.88 20.70
N LEU A 32 11.92 -1.38 21.00
CA LEU A 32 13.10 -1.63 20.19
C LEU A 32 13.68 -3.02 20.52
N PRO A 33 13.79 -3.95 19.55
CA PRO A 33 14.57 -5.17 19.71
C PRO A 33 16.05 -4.83 19.96
N ASP A 34 16.71 -5.65 20.78
CA ASP A 34 18.12 -5.49 21.13
C ASP A 34 19.01 -5.46 19.85
N PRO A 35 19.91 -4.48 19.69
CA PRO A 35 20.70 -4.31 18.47
C PRO A 35 21.74 -5.42 18.22
N SER A 36 21.88 -6.39 19.12
CA SER A 36 22.85 -7.50 19.00
C SER A 36 22.38 -8.68 18.15
N GLU A 37 21.10 -8.79 17.76
CA GLU A 37 20.60 -9.91 16.94
C GLU A 37 20.46 -9.59 15.44
N GLN A 38 20.59 -8.32 15.03
CA GLN A 38 20.18 -7.88 13.69
C GLN A 38 21.30 -7.83 12.63
N SER A 39 22.55 -8.19 12.95
CA SER A 39 23.69 -7.67 12.16
C SER A 39 24.12 -8.49 10.94
N ASN A 40 23.81 -9.79 10.81
CA ASN A 40 24.43 -10.59 9.74
C ASN A 40 23.48 -11.41 8.83
N ILE A 41 22.20 -11.58 9.16
CA ILE A 41 21.24 -12.36 8.32
C ILE A 41 20.31 -11.43 7.51
N VAL A 42 20.21 -10.17 7.90
CA VAL A 42 19.19 -9.22 7.41
C VAL A 42 19.68 -8.43 6.19
N ALA A 43 20.99 -8.21 6.06
CA ALA A 43 21.53 -7.36 4.99
C ALA A 43 21.42 -8.01 3.59
N SER A 44 21.58 -9.33 3.48
CA SER A 44 21.52 -10.04 2.18
C SER A 44 20.10 -10.42 1.75
N THR A 45 19.14 -10.43 2.67
CA THR A 45 17.71 -10.68 2.37
C THR A 45 16.96 -9.40 1.98
N LEU A 46 17.42 -8.22 2.44
CA LEU A 46 16.78 -6.93 2.14
C LEU A 46 16.93 -6.46 0.69
N GLU A 47 18.10 -6.65 0.05
CA GLU A 47 18.32 -6.18 -1.33
C GLU A 47 17.46 -6.96 -2.35
N SER A 48 17.33 -8.28 -2.19
CA SER A 48 16.46 -9.09 -3.06
C SER A 48 14.99 -8.70 -2.88
N GLN A 49 14.58 -8.44 -1.64
CA GLN A 49 13.19 -8.12 -1.31
C GLN A 49 12.74 -6.74 -1.81
N ALA A 50 13.65 -5.76 -1.92
CA ALA A 50 13.33 -4.43 -2.43
C ALA A 50 12.91 -4.45 -3.91
N ILE A 51 13.61 -5.25 -4.73
CA ILE A 51 13.30 -5.41 -6.15
C ILE A 51 11.97 -6.12 -6.33
N ASP A 52 11.73 -7.20 -5.57
CA ASP A 52 10.45 -7.92 -5.59
C ASP A 52 9.27 -7.01 -5.20
N THR A 53 9.47 -6.15 -4.20
CA THR A 53 8.47 -5.16 -3.77
C THR A 53 8.20 -4.12 -4.85
N LEU A 54 9.23 -3.63 -5.55
CA LEU A 54 9.07 -2.70 -6.66
C LEU A 54 8.31 -3.36 -7.82
N LEU A 55 8.63 -4.62 -8.12
CA LEU A 55 7.96 -5.40 -9.16
C LEU A 55 6.48 -5.63 -8.82
N ASP A 56 6.17 -5.85 -7.53
CA ASP A 56 4.79 -5.91 -7.03
C ASP A 56 4.04 -4.60 -7.19
N VAL A 57 4.70 -3.45 -6.96
CA VAL A 57 4.09 -2.13 -7.23
C VAL A 57 3.77 -2.00 -8.72
N ILE A 58 4.71 -2.34 -9.61
CA ILE A 58 4.48 -2.26 -11.07
C ILE A 58 3.34 -3.19 -11.49
N ARG A 59 3.31 -4.43 -10.99
CA ARG A 59 2.22 -5.39 -11.29
C ARG A 59 0.88 -4.88 -10.80
N ASN A 60 0.85 -4.17 -9.66
CA ASN A 60 -0.38 -3.55 -9.16
C ASN A 60 -0.79 -2.29 -9.93
N ILE A 61 0.10 -1.60 -10.65
CA ILE A 61 -0.28 -0.46 -11.52
C ILE A 61 -1.13 -0.94 -12.72
N VAL A 62 -0.85 -2.12 -13.26
CA VAL A 62 -1.60 -2.72 -14.37
C VAL A 62 -2.20 -4.05 -13.92
N PRO A 63 -3.37 -4.04 -13.24
CA PRO A 63 -3.98 -5.26 -12.76
C PRO A 63 -4.40 -6.15 -13.93
N GLU A 64 -4.21 -7.46 -13.78
CA GLU A 64 -4.59 -8.47 -14.80
C GLU A 64 -6.10 -8.52 -15.04
N ASN A 65 -6.90 -8.17 -14.03
CA ASN A 65 -8.35 -8.09 -14.13
C ASN A 65 -8.90 -6.90 -13.32
N PHE A 66 -9.63 -6.02 -13.99
CA PHE A 66 -10.17 -4.79 -13.40
C PHE A 66 -11.28 -5.04 -12.37
N VAL A 67 -12.17 -6.01 -12.63
CA VAL A 67 -13.25 -6.34 -11.69
C VAL A 67 -12.67 -6.93 -10.42
N GLN A 68 -11.66 -7.77 -10.56
CA GLN A 68 -10.95 -8.37 -9.44
C GLN A 68 -10.17 -7.32 -8.63
N ALA A 69 -9.62 -6.30 -9.29
CA ALA A 69 -8.89 -5.21 -8.64
C ALA A 69 -9.74 -4.37 -7.67
N PHE A 70 -11.07 -4.36 -7.81
CA PHE A 70 -11.95 -3.71 -6.82
C PHE A 70 -11.96 -4.41 -5.46
N ILE A 71 -11.67 -5.72 -5.42
CA ILE A 71 -11.85 -6.57 -4.24
C ILE A 71 -10.50 -7.11 -3.72
N TYR A 72 -9.55 -7.34 -4.63
CA TYR A 72 -8.29 -8.02 -4.34
C TYR A 72 -7.07 -7.23 -4.82
N VAL A 73 -5.96 -7.40 -4.10
CA VAL A 73 -4.63 -6.87 -4.42
C VAL A 73 -3.65 -8.03 -4.56
N THR A 74 -2.74 -7.92 -5.52
CA THR A 74 -1.72 -8.94 -5.75
C THR A 74 -0.53 -8.66 -4.85
N VAL A 75 -0.13 -9.66 -4.06
CA VAL A 75 1.06 -9.61 -3.22
C VAL A 75 1.92 -10.81 -3.57
N SER A 76 3.16 -10.57 -4.02
CA SER A 76 4.12 -11.66 -4.14
C SER A 76 4.50 -12.09 -2.75
N LYS A 77 4.23 -13.36 -2.45
CA LYS A 77 4.79 -13.98 -1.26
C LYS A 77 6.04 -14.70 -1.71
N PRO A 78 7.17 -14.51 -1.01
CA PRO A 78 8.27 -15.42 -1.18
C PRO A 78 7.83 -16.79 -0.65
N SER A 79 7.34 -17.66 -1.53
CA SER A 79 7.13 -19.06 -1.21
C SER A 79 8.48 -19.76 -1.34
N VAL A 80 9.05 -20.10 -0.20
CA VAL A 80 10.06 -21.15 -0.14
C VAL A 80 9.33 -22.45 -0.42
N GLU A 81 9.22 -22.84 -1.70
CA GLU A 81 8.92 -24.22 -2.02
C GLU A 81 10.17 -25.04 -1.67
N LEU A 82 10.16 -25.66 -0.48
CA LEU A 82 11.02 -26.82 -0.24
C LEU A 82 10.68 -27.83 -1.33
N SER A 83 11.60 -28.00 -2.29
CA SER A 83 11.47 -28.97 -3.37
C SER A 83 11.45 -30.39 -2.79
N GLU A 84 10.28 -30.87 -2.36
CA GLU A 84 10.10 -32.27 -1.95
C GLU A 84 10.05 -33.24 -3.14
N ASN A 85 10.19 -32.77 -4.40
CA ASN A 85 10.17 -33.65 -5.56
C ASN A 85 11.14 -33.24 -6.67
N SER A 86 12.44 -33.34 -6.37
CA SER A 86 13.50 -33.38 -7.41
C SER A 86 14.19 -34.75 -7.47
N SER A 87 13.41 -35.85 -7.52
CA SER A 87 13.89 -37.11 -8.11
C SER A 87 13.90 -37.02 -9.63
N LYS A 88 14.68 -36.09 -10.18
CA LYS A 88 15.14 -36.15 -11.57
C LYS A 88 16.60 -35.74 -11.60
N ARG A 89 17.45 -36.72 -11.28
CA ARG A 89 18.90 -36.66 -11.44
C ARG A 89 19.22 -36.25 -12.89
N LEU A 90 19.75 -35.05 -13.09
CA LEU A 90 20.67 -34.81 -14.19
C LEU A 90 22.03 -35.42 -13.79
N PRO A 91 22.64 -36.29 -14.62
CA PRO A 91 23.90 -36.90 -14.28
C PRO A 91 25.03 -35.88 -14.49
N GLY A 92 25.72 -35.53 -13.41
CA GLY A 92 27.05 -34.94 -13.46
C GLY A 92 27.12 -33.43 -13.29
N ASN A 93 26.99 -32.95 -12.06
CA ASN A 93 28.01 -32.03 -11.52
C ASN A 93 27.99 -32.07 -9.99
N THR A 94 29.15 -32.36 -9.42
CA THR A 94 29.36 -32.61 -7.98
C THR A 94 29.76 -31.32 -7.29
N THR A 95 28.78 -30.56 -6.79
CA THR A 95 28.89 -29.64 -5.63
C THR A 95 27.48 -29.33 -5.16
N ALA A 96 26.99 -30.15 -4.22
CA ALA A 96 25.68 -30.00 -3.61
C ALA A 96 25.70 -28.86 -2.57
N SER A 97 25.36 -27.65 -3.02
CA SER A 97 24.68 -26.66 -2.19
C SER A 97 23.21 -26.68 -2.65
N PRO A 98 22.22 -26.76 -1.75
CA PRO A 98 20.83 -26.60 -2.15
C PRO A 98 20.70 -25.18 -2.72
N VAL A 99 20.48 -25.09 -4.04
CA VAL A 99 20.07 -23.84 -4.66
C VAL A 99 18.60 -23.68 -4.34
N ASP A 100 18.29 -22.82 -3.36
CA ASP A 100 16.93 -22.39 -3.09
C ASP A 100 16.41 -21.65 -4.32
N ILE A 101 15.59 -22.31 -5.13
CA ILE A 101 14.89 -21.68 -6.24
C ILE A 101 13.70 -20.94 -5.64
N PHE A 102 13.83 -19.63 -5.50
CA PHE A 102 12.71 -18.76 -5.17
C PHE A 102 11.73 -18.71 -6.35
N VAL A 103 10.73 -19.59 -6.34
CA VAL A 103 9.58 -19.48 -7.24
C VAL A 103 8.62 -18.49 -6.59
N GLY A 104 8.56 -17.27 -7.12
CA GLY A 104 7.62 -16.27 -6.63
C GLY A 104 6.19 -16.72 -6.88
N SER A 105 5.45 -17.10 -5.83
CA SER A 105 4.01 -17.33 -5.93
C SER A 105 3.28 -16.01 -5.67
N SER A 106 2.51 -15.57 -6.66
CA SER A 106 1.60 -14.44 -6.50
C SER A 106 0.35 -14.92 -5.77
N SER A 107 0.04 -14.33 -4.62
CA SER A 107 -1.21 -14.60 -3.89
C SER A 107 -2.11 -13.38 -3.92
N LEU A 108 -3.41 -13.62 -4.07
CA LEU A 108 -4.45 -12.60 -4.00
C LEU A 108 -4.83 -12.37 -2.54
N THR A 109 -4.68 -11.14 -2.08
CA THR A 109 -5.08 -10.72 -0.73
C THR A 109 -6.33 -9.87 -0.80
N PHE A 110 -7.25 -10.05 0.16
CA PHE A 110 -8.44 -9.21 0.26
C PHE A 110 -8.03 -7.77 0.60
N GLY A 111 -8.47 -6.82 -0.23
CA GLY A 111 -8.07 -5.43 -0.18
C GLY A 111 -8.02 -4.88 -1.60
N GLY A 112 -8.82 -3.87 -1.91
CA GLY A 112 -8.89 -3.33 -3.27
C GLY A 112 -7.56 -2.72 -3.71
N ASN A 113 -7.16 -2.98 -4.95
CA ASN A 113 -5.99 -2.39 -5.57
C ASN A 113 -6.29 -0.95 -6.04
N GLN A 114 -6.21 -0.01 -5.10
CA GLN A 114 -6.48 1.41 -5.34
C GLN A 114 -5.48 2.04 -6.33
N LEU A 115 -4.22 1.60 -6.33
CA LEU A 115 -3.18 2.13 -7.22
C LEU A 115 -3.48 1.78 -8.68
N GLY A 116 -3.80 0.51 -8.96
CA GLY A 116 -4.16 0.06 -10.30
C GLY A 116 -5.45 0.70 -10.81
N LEU A 117 -6.44 0.85 -9.93
CA LEU A 117 -7.70 1.51 -10.30
C LEU A 117 -7.50 3.01 -10.62
N ALA A 118 -6.64 3.70 -9.87
CA ALA A 118 -6.28 5.10 -10.15
C ALA A 118 -5.53 5.24 -11.48
N ALA A 119 -4.55 4.36 -11.76
CA ALA A 119 -3.84 4.34 -13.03
C ALA A 119 -4.78 4.08 -14.22
N LEU A 120 -5.70 3.12 -14.08
CA LEU A 120 -6.74 2.84 -15.07
C LEU A 120 -7.64 4.05 -15.30
N ALA A 121 -8.10 4.72 -14.24
CA ALA A 121 -8.96 5.89 -14.35
C ALA A 121 -8.26 7.05 -15.10
N VAL A 122 -6.97 7.28 -14.84
CA VAL A 122 -6.17 8.27 -15.57
C VAL A 122 -6.04 7.90 -17.04
N LEU A 123 -5.70 6.65 -17.34
CA LEU A 123 -5.58 6.17 -18.73
C LEU A 123 -6.91 6.24 -19.48
N LEU A 124 -8.02 5.88 -18.83
CA LEU A 124 -9.37 6.02 -19.37
C LEU A 124 -9.68 7.49 -19.63
N GLY A 125 -9.39 8.39 -18.68
CA GLY A 125 -9.55 9.84 -18.87
C GLY A 125 -8.73 10.36 -20.05
N CYS A 126 -7.47 9.94 -20.19
CA CYS A 126 -6.64 10.27 -21.34
C CYS A 126 -7.20 9.71 -22.65
N ALA A 127 -7.71 8.49 -22.68
CA ALA A 127 -8.32 7.89 -23.87
C ALA A 127 -9.60 8.64 -24.29
N LEU A 128 -10.47 8.98 -23.34
CA LEU A 128 -11.68 9.76 -23.59
C LEU A 128 -11.34 11.19 -24.08
N SER A 129 -10.26 11.79 -23.56
CA SER A 129 -9.83 13.13 -23.99
C SER A 129 -9.46 13.23 -25.48
N ARG A 130 -9.17 12.09 -26.14
CA ARG A 130 -8.86 12.02 -27.57
C ARG A 130 -10.09 11.93 -28.46
N HIS A 131 -11.22 11.45 -27.94
CA HIS A 131 -12.47 11.24 -28.69
C HIS A 131 -13.56 12.22 -28.21
N GLN A 132 -13.25 13.51 -28.16
CA GLN A 132 -14.06 14.51 -27.46
C GLN A 132 -15.51 14.60 -27.96
N ASP A 133 -15.73 14.40 -29.26
CA ASP A 133 -17.06 14.54 -29.87
C ASP A 133 -17.96 13.31 -29.64
N ASP A 134 -17.37 12.12 -29.56
CA ASP A 134 -18.12 10.86 -29.41
C ASP A 134 -18.40 10.51 -27.94
N VAL A 135 -17.66 11.10 -26.99
CA VAL A 135 -17.71 10.71 -25.56
C VAL A 135 -18.42 11.73 -24.66
N ILE A 136 -19.09 12.73 -25.24
CA ILE A 136 -19.79 13.80 -24.49
C ILE A 136 -20.77 13.19 -23.47
N THR A 137 -21.62 12.25 -23.91
CA THR A 137 -22.60 11.57 -23.05
C THR A 137 -21.95 10.79 -21.92
N LEU A 138 -20.84 10.11 -22.18
CA LEU A 138 -20.11 9.35 -21.16
C LEU A 138 -19.45 10.28 -20.14
N ARG A 139 -18.89 11.40 -20.59
CA ARG A 139 -18.29 12.41 -19.71
C ARG A 139 -19.34 13.04 -18.80
N GLU A 140 -20.51 13.37 -19.35
CA GLU A 140 -21.62 13.92 -18.58
C GLU A 140 -22.15 12.93 -17.54
N PHE A 141 -22.31 11.66 -17.94
CA PHE A 141 -22.65 10.58 -17.00
C PHE A 141 -21.65 10.46 -15.85
N LEU A 142 -20.34 10.45 -16.14
CA LEU A 142 -19.29 10.38 -15.11
C LEU A 142 -19.30 11.61 -14.20
N SER A 143 -19.61 12.80 -14.75
CA SER A 143 -19.74 14.02 -13.97
C SER A 143 -20.91 13.94 -12.98
N VAL A 144 -22.10 13.57 -13.46
CA VAL A 144 -23.30 13.42 -12.60
C VAL A 144 -23.07 12.35 -11.53
N MET A 145 -22.40 11.26 -11.88
CA MET A 145 -22.02 10.23 -10.91
C MET A 145 -21.06 10.76 -9.85
N SER A 146 -20.05 11.55 -10.24
CA SER A 146 -19.10 12.18 -9.30
C SER A 146 -19.79 13.14 -8.35
N ASP A 147 -20.72 13.97 -8.86
CA ASP A 147 -21.49 14.90 -8.04
C ASP A 147 -22.37 14.14 -7.02
N GLY A 148 -23.01 13.05 -7.47
CA GLY A 148 -23.77 12.15 -6.59
C GLY A 148 -22.90 11.49 -5.51
N LEU A 149 -21.68 11.07 -5.86
CA LEU A 149 -20.71 10.52 -4.89
C LEU A 149 -20.26 11.57 -3.88
N MET A 150 -20.10 12.83 -4.29
CA MET A 150 -19.73 13.92 -3.39
C MET A 150 -20.84 14.21 -2.37
N LEU A 151 -22.11 14.18 -2.81
CA LEU A 151 -23.26 14.28 -1.90
C LEU A 151 -23.26 13.12 -0.88
N LEU A 152 -23.09 11.88 -1.35
CA LEU A 152 -23.00 10.72 -0.47
C LEU A 152 -21.84 10.86 0.55
N LEU A 153 -20.68 11.35 0.10
CA LEU A 153 -19.53 11.56 0.97
C LEU A 153 -19.81 12.61 2.05
N SER A 154 -20.56 13.67 1.74
CA SER A 154 -20.95 14.68 2.75
C SER A 154 -21.82 14.09 3.85
N GLU A 155 -22.80 13.25 3.50
CA GLU A 155 -23.65 12.54 4.46
C GLU A 155 -22.84 11.53 5.30
N LEU A 156 -21.90 10.83 4.65
CA LEU A 156 -21.01 9.90 5.34
C LEU A 156 -20.09 10.63 6.33
N LEU A 157 -19.56 11.79 5.97
CA LEU A 157 -18.72 12.61 6.86
C LEU A 157 -19.50 13.11 8.07
N LEU A 158 -20.77 13.49 7.88
CA LEU A 158 -21.65 13.87 9.00
C LEU A 158 -21.91 12.67 9.92
N CYS A 159 -22.16 11.48 9.36
CA CYS A 159 -22.29 10.26 10.13
C CYS A 159 -21.00 9.92 10.89
N ALA A 160 -19.85 10.06 10.25
CA ALA A 160 -18.54 9.81 10.85
C ALA A 160 -18.24 10.78 12.00
N ALA A 161 -18.59 12.06 11.88
CA ALA A 161 -18.45 13.03 12.97
C ALA A 161 -19.26 12.63 14.21
N ASN A 162 -20.49 12.15 14.00
CA ASN A 162 -21.35 11.62 15.07
C ASN A 162 -20.82 10.29 15.64
N ALA A 163 -20.23 9.43 14.82
CA ALA A 163 -19.61 8.20 15.29
C ALA A 163 -18.33 8.47 16.11
N LEU A 164 -17.53 9.46 15.71
CA LEU A 164 -16.30 9.82 16.41
C LEU A 164 -16.57 10.39 17.81
N SER A 165 -17.65 11.18 17.97
CA SER A 165 -18.05 11.66 19.30
C SER A 165 -18.45 10.51 20.23
N SER A 166 -19.08 9.46 19.70
CA SER A 166 -19.39 8.23 20.44
C SER A 166 -18.14 7.40 20.76
N LEU A 167 -17.23 7.25 19.79
CA LEU A 167 -15.99 6.48 19.95
C LEU A 167 -15.01 7.17 20.92
N GLY A 168 -14.93 8.50 20.91
CA GLY A 168 -14.11 9.28 21.85
C GLY A 168 -14.54 9.09 23.32
N ILE A 169 -15.83 8.86 23.56
CA ILE A 169 -16.36 8.52 24.89
C ILE A 169 -16.01 7.06 25.24
N GLY A 170 -16.10 6.14 24.28
CA GLY A 170 -15.82 4.71 24.49
C GLY A 170 -14.34 4.34 24.61
N SER A 171 -13.44 5.11 23.98
CA SER A 171 -11.99 4.86 23.97
C SER A 171 -11.25 5.49 25.15
N MET A 172 -11.93 6.23 26.04
CA MET A 172 -11.33 6.68 27.30
C MET A 172 -11.31 5.52 28.30
N PRO A 173 -10.16 4.88 28.56
CA PRO A 173 -10.08 3.82 29.54
C PRO A 173 -10.11 4.50 30.91
N GLY A 174 -11.23 4.39 31.62
CA GLY A 174 -11.34 4.71 33.04
C GLY A 174 -10.79 6.08 33.46
N GLY A 175 -11.58 7.15 33.26
CA GLY A 175 -11.66 8.28 34.18
C GLY A 175 -10.36 8.93 34.67
N THR A 176 -9.30 9.00 33.88
CA THR A 176 -8.15 9.86 34.20
C THR A 176 -7.81 10.77 33.03
N SER A 177 -7.68 12.04 33.38
CA SER A 177 -7.60 13.22 32.53
C SER A 177 -6.57 13.09 31.39
N PHE A 178 -6.86 13.73 30.27
CA PHE A 178 -5.97 13.95 29.12
C PHE A 178 -4.54 14.42 29.52
N GLY A 179 -4.40 15.05 30.69
CA GLY A 179 -3.12 15.48 31.25
C GLY A 179 -2.21 14.35 31.78
N THR A 180 -2.74 13.23 32.29
CA THR A 180 -1.89 12.17 32.89
C THR A 180 -1.28 11.24 31.84
N THR A 181 -1.96 10.98 30.73
CA THR A 181 -1.41 10.12 29.66
C THR A 181 -0.28 10.80 28.90
N PHE A 182 -0.28 12.14 28.81
CA PHE A 182 0.80 12.91 28.19
C PHE A 182 1.98 13.15 29.15
N LEU A 183 1.73 13.36 30.45
CA LEU A 183 2.78 13.63 31.44
C LEU A 183 3.43 12.39 32.06
N LEU A 184 2.77 11.23 32.07
CA LEU A 184 3.38 9.96 32.51
C LEU A 184 4.04 9.17 31.37
N ARG A 185 4.04 9.70 30.14
CA ARG A 185 4.68 9.11 28.96
C ARG A 185 5.81 9.96 28.36
N LEU A 186 6.28 10.99 29.09
CA LEU A 186 7.56 11.69 28.89
C LEU A 186 8.54 11.25 29.97
#